data_AF-A0A7Y2JHN9-F1
#
_entry.id   AF-A0A7Y2JHN9-F1
#
_cell.length_a   1.000
_cell.length_b   1.000
_cell.length_c   1.000
_cell.angle_alpha   90.00
_cell.angle_beta   90.00
_cell.angle_gamma   90.00
#
_symmetry.space_group_name_H-M   'P 1'
#
loop_
_entity.id
_entity.type
_entity.pdbx_description
1 polymer ?
#
loop_
_entity_poly.entity_id
_entity_poly.type
_entity_poly.pdbx_seq_one_letter_code
_entity_poly.pdbx_strand_id
1 'polypeptide(L)'
;MYSQTTSIAVIDSTSQKESKLKFACGFGLNFVGATNISLSPNLIYKASDKISLGAGLQGSYAAIKDLQKTTTVGFNVISFYTPSKSITTLLEFVQLNANTKIETPIEAKNSFWDTALFVGAGLNITNKFTIGAKYNVLYNEDESVYTSPIIPFVNITF
;
A
#
# COMPACT_ATOMS: atom_id res chain seq x y z
N MET A 1 -49.14 -23.49 36.21
CA MET A 1 -48.94 -23.39 34.75
C MET A 1 -47.77 -22.44 34.51
N TYR A 2 -46.64 -22.93 34.01
CA TYR A 2 -45.48 -22.09 33.68
C TYR A 2 -45.66 -21.56 32.24
N SER A 3 -45.77 -20.24 32.09
CA SER A 3 -45.81 -19.59 30.78
C SER A 3 -44.38 -19.47 30.25
N GLN A 4 -44.08 -20.14 29.14
CA GLN A 4 -42.80 -19.97 28.43
C GLN A 4 -42.88 -18.69 27.61
N THR A 5 -42.11 -17.67 28.01
CA THR A 5 -41.92 -16.48 27.19
C THR A 5 -40.86 -16.78 26.15
N THR A 6 -41.30 -17.05 24.91
CA THR A 6 -40.41 -17.12 23.75
C THR A 6 -39.89 -15.72 23.47
N SER A 7 -38.68 -15.41 23.94
CA SER A 7 -37.98 -14.19 23.54
C SER A 7 -37.60 -14.33 22.06
N ILE A 8 -38.36 -13.69 21.20
CA ILE A 8 -37.99 -13.51 19.80
C ILE A 8 -36.83 -12.52 19.81
N ALA A 9 -35.61 -13.01 19.62
CA ALA A 9 -34.48 -12.15 19.32
C ALA A 9 -34.79 -11.45 17.99
N VAL A 10 -35.25 -10.19 18.08
CA VAL A 10 -35.36 -9.31 16.93
C VAL A 10 -33.92 -9.06 16.46
N ILE A 11 -33.50 -9.81 15.43
CA ILE A 11 -32.25 -9.54 14.74
C ILE A 11 -32.50 -8.27 13.94
N ASP A 12 -32.18 -7.14 14.56
CA ASP A 12 -32.24 -5.83 13.95
C ASP A 12 -31.24 -5.79 12.79
N SER A 13 -31.75 -5.96 11.57
CA SER A 13 -30.98 -5.83 10.32
C SER A 13 -30.48 -4.39 10.09
N THR A 14 -30.79 -3.47 11.00
CA THR A 14 -30.45 -2.04 10.99
C THR A 14 -29.26 -1.71 11.88
N SER A 15 -28.42 -2.69 12.26
CA SER A 15 -27.07 -2.36 12.68
C SER A 15 -26.39 -1.69 11.49
N GLN A 16 -26.17 -0.36 11.55
CA GLN A 16 -25.27 0.35 10.66
C GLN A 16 -23.95 -0.42 10.64
N LYS A 17 -23.81 -1.31 9.67
CA LYS A 17 -22.60 -2.07 9.47
C LYS A 17 -21.61 -1.05 8.95
N GLU A 18 -20.85 -0.43 9.86
CA GLU A 18 -19.72 0.42 9.49
C GLU A 18 -18.98 -0.31 8.37
N SER A 19 -18.76 0.39 7.25
CA SER A 19 -18.13 -0.23 6.11
C SER A 19 -16.76 -0.75 6.56
N LYS A 20 -16.66 -2.07 6.70
CA LYS A 20 -15.40 -2.73 7.01
C LYS A 20 -14.42 -2.58 5.85
N LEU A 21 -14.90 -2.22 4.66
CA LEU A 21 -14.10 -1.97 3.47
C LEU A 21 -13.90 -0.46 3.31
N LYS A 22 -12.64 -0.06 3.17
CA LYS A 22 -12.20 1.29 2.87
C LYS A 22 -11.38 1.26 1.60
N PHE A 23 -11.51 2.29 0.78
CA PHE A 23 -10.66 2.45 -0.38
C PHE A 23 -9.55 3.45 -0.06
N ALA A 24 -8.31 3.07 -0.29
CA ALA A 24 -7.16 3.93 -0.12
C ALA A 24 -6.42 4.07 -1.45
N CYS A 25 -5.88 5.25 -1.70
CA CYS A 25 -5.04 5.47 -2.86
C CYS A 25 -3.77 6.18 -2.39
N GLY A 26 -2.62 5.53 -2.54
CA GLY A 26 -1.32 6.12 -2.31
C GLY A 26 -0.81 6.78 -3.58
N PHE A 27 -0.23 7.97 -3.45
CA PHE A 27 0.37 8.70 -4.55
C PHE A 27 1.78 9.15 -4.14
N GLY A 28 2.73 9.05 -5.06
CA GLY A 28 4.10 9.47 -4.80
C GLY A 28 4.71 10.13 -6.02
N LEU A 29 5.25 11.33 -5.83
CA LEU A 29 5.98 12.10 -6.84
C LEU A 29 7.39 12.34 -6.37
N ASN A 30 8.37 12.07 -7.24
CA ASN A 30 9.75 12.43 -7.03
C ASN A 30 10.30 13.06 -8.31
N PHE A 31 11.00 14.19 -8.19
CA PHE A 31 11.61 14.91 -9.33
C PHE A 31 13.13 15.02 -9.19
N VAL A 32 13.74 14.27 -8.28
CA VAL A 32 15.17 14.33 -8.01
C VAL A 32 15.89 13.42 -9.01
N GLY A 33 16.55 14.02 -10.01
CA GLY A 33 17.31 13.31 -11.06
C GLY A 33 16.46 12.61 -12.13
N ALA A 34 15.22 12.24 -11.82
CA ALA A 34 14.24 11.65 -12.72
C ALA A 34 12.83 12.10 -12.33
N THR A 35 11.90 12.12 -13.28
CA THR A 35 10.46 12.28 -12.98
C THR A 35 9.88 10.92 -12.67
N ASN A 36 9.62 10.65 -11.39
CA ASN A 36 8.94 9.44 -10.92
C ASN A 36 7.53 9.80 -10.43
N ILE A 37 6.54 9.16 -11.02
CA ILE A 37 5.14 9.24 -10.63
C ILE A 37 4.68 7.85 -10.24
N SER A 38 4.09 7.72 -9.06
CA SER A 38 3.58 6.45 -8.53
C SER A 38 2.15 6.56 -8.03
N LEU A 39 1.39 5.50 -8.25
CA LEU A 39 0.00 5.37 -7.88
C LEU A 39 -0.22 3.97 -7.30
N SER A 40 -0.90 3.88 -6.16
CA SER A 40 -1.19 2.60 -5.49
C SER A 40 -2.63 2.54 -4.97
N PRO A 41 -3.59 2.08 -5.80
CA PRO A 41 -4.92 1.79 -5.31
C PRO A 41 -4.89 0.55 -4.40
N ASN A 42 -5.45 0.70 -3.20
CA ASN A 42 -5.49 -0.31 -2.16
C ASN A 42 -6.90 -0.43 -1.60
N LEU A 43 -7.36 -1.66 -1.38
CA LEU A 43 -8.59 -1.95 -0.65
C LEU A 43 -8.22 -2.40 0.75
N ILE A 44 -8.74 -1.72 1.77
CA ILE A 44 -8.44 -1.98 3.18
C ILE A 44 -9.70 -2.53 3.87
N TYR A 45 -9.61 -3.77 4.34
CA TYR A 45 -10.57 -4.43 5.20
C TYR A 45 -10.22 -4.29 6.69
N LYS A 46 -11.08 -3.62 7.46
CA LYS A 46 -11.02 -3.54 8.92
C LYS A 46 -11.46 -4.88 9.54
N ALA A 47 -10.48 -5.75 9.81
CA ALA A 47 -10.70 -7.03 10.48
C ALA A 47 -11.10 -6.86 11.95
N SER A 48 -10.58 -5.83 12.63
CA SER A 48 -10.85 -5.50 14.02
C SER A 48 -10.63 -4.00 14.27
N ASP A 49 -10.92 -3.51 15.48
CA ASP A 49 -10.74 -2.08 15.80
C ASP A 49 -9.30 -1.59 15.74
N LYS A 50 -8.33 -2.50 15.86
CA LYS A 50 -6.90 -2.20 15.81
C LYS A 50 -6.18 -2.85 14.63
N ILE A 51 -6.79 -3.83 13.96
CA ILE A 51 -6.16 -4.59 12.87
C ILE A 51 -6.96 -4.39 11.59
N SER A 52 -6.27 -3.96 10.54
CA SER A 52 -6.83 -3.92 9.19
C SER A 52 -5.91 -4.66 8.24
N LEU A 53 -6.48 -5.31 7.25
CA LEU A 53 -5.76 -5.96 6.17
C LEU A 53 -6.08 -5.19 4.90
N GLY A 54 -5.14 -5.09 3.98
CA GLY A 54 -5.32 -4.44 2.70
C GLY A 54 -4.62 -5.20 1.60
N ALA A 55 -5.13 -5.06 0.40
CA ALA A 55 -4.47 -5.56 -0.79
C ALA A 55 -4.73 -4.59 -1.93
N GLY A 56 -3.78 -4.46 -2.83
CA GLY A 56 -3.84 -3.47 -3.87
C GLY A 56 -2.90 -3.77 -5.01
N LEU A 57 -2.88 -2.79 -5.90
CA LEU A 57 -1.91 -2.70 -6.97
C LEU A 57 -1.05 -1.47 -6.72
N GLN A 58 0.17 -1.50 -7.20
CA GLN A 58 1.02 -0.32 -7.27
C GLN A 58 1.67 -0.23 -8.64
N GLY A 59 1.69 0.96 -9.19
CA GLY A 59 2.36 1.27 -10.43
C GLY A 59 3.21 2.52 -10.25
N SER A 60 4.42 2.52 -10.81
CA SER A 60 5.25 3.70 -10.90
C SER A 60 5.86 3.83 -12.29
N TYR A 61 5.92 5.06 -12.77
CA TYR A 61 6.55 5.43 -14.01
C TYR A 61 7.69 6.40 -13.69
N ALA A 62 8.92 5.97 -13.94
CA ALA A 62 10.11 6.78 -13.81
C ALA A 62 10.67 7.09 -15.20
N ALA A 63 10.79 8.37 -15.51
CA ALA A 63 11.38 8.86 -16.75
C ALA A 63 12.59 9.75 -16.45
N ILE A 64 13.73 9.37 -17.02
CA ILE A 64 14.94 10.19 -17.05
C ILE A 64 14.99 10.85 -18.42
N LYS A 65 15.11 12.18 -18.45
CA LYS A 65 15.20 12.95 -19.71
C LYS A 65 16.43 12.46 -20.51
N ASP A 66 16.20 12.04 -21.75
CA ASP A 66 17.22 11.60 -22.73
C ASP A 66 17.97 10.27 -22.46
N LEU A 67 17.55 9.41 -21.52
CA LEU A 67 18.24 8.12 -21.30
C LEU A 67 17.34 6.88 -21.17
N GLN A 68 16.44 6.83 -20.18
CA GLN A 68 15.75 5.58 -19.81
C GLN A 68 14.35 5.83 -19.27
N LYS A 69 13.43 4.92 -19.61
CA LYS A 69 12.05 4.88 -19.09
C LYS A 69 11.85 3.54 -18.38
N THR A 70 11.49 3.59 -17.11
CA THR A 70 11.20 2.41 -16.29
C THR A 70 9.75 2.47 -15.86
N THR A 71 9.01 1.44 -16.26
CA THR A 71 7.64 1.22 -15.81
C THR A 71 7.64 0.04 -14.85
N THR A 72 7.23 0.28 -13.62
CA THR A 72 7.08 -0.75 -12.60
C THR A 72 5.61 -0.94 -12.32
N VAL A 73 5.15 -2.19 -12.38
CA VAL A 73 3.78 -2.56 -12.00
C VAL A 73 3.88 -3.73 -11.05
N GLY A 74 3.09 -3.70 -9.99
CA GLY A 74 3.10 -4.73 -8.98
C GLY A 74 1.79 -4.81 -8.22
N PHE A 75 1.73 -5.80 -7.36
CA PHE A 75 0.67 -5.95 -6.38
C PHE A 75 1.27 -5.94 -4.99
N ASN A 76 0.46 -5.54 -4.03
CA ASN A 76 0.86 -5.47 -2.64
C ASN A 76 -0.24 -6.00 -1.73
N VAL A 77 0.18 -6.56 -0.61
CA VAL A 77 -0.67 -7.00 0.49
C VAL A 77 -0.14 -6.33 1.73
N ILE A 78 -0.98 -5.53 2.37
CA ILE A 78 -0.63 -4.74 3.55
C ILE A 78 -1.43 -5.24 4.74
N SER A 79 -0.81 -5.28 5.90
CA SER A 79 -1.51 -5.38 7.18
C SER A 79 -1.19 -4.15 7.99
N PHE A 80 -2.20 -3.60 8.65
CA PHE A 80 -2.13 -2.41 9.47
C PHE A 80 -2.47 -2.79 10.90
N TYR A 81 -1.63 -2.35 11.84
CA TYR A 81 -1.91 -2.41 13.26
C TYR A 81 -1.91 -0.99 13.84
N THR A 82 -3.10 -0.52 14.21
CA THR A 82 -3.38 0.83 14.72
C THR A 82 -3.72 0.74 16.21
N PRO A 83 -2.72 0.74 17.11
CA PRO A 83 -2.98 0.67 18.55
C PRO A 83 -3.66 1.95 19.08
N SER A 84 -3.45 3.09 18.42
CA SER A 84 -4.00 4.40 18.78
C SER A 84 -4.45 5.15 17.53
N LYS A 85 -5.40 6.09 17.65
CA LYS A 85 -5.87 6.91 16.53
C LYS A 85 -4.76 7.71 15.86
N SER A 86 -3.68 8.03 16.57
CA SER A 86 -2.56 8.83 16.04
C SER A 86 -1.47 8.01 15.38
N ILE A 87 -1.32 6.71 15.69
CA ILE A 87 -0.19 5.89 15.25
C ILE A 87 -0.71 4.60 14.64
N THR A 88 -0.24 4.31 13.43
CA THR A 88 -0.51 3.07 12.70
C THR A 88 0.83 2.45 12.31
N THR A 89 1.00 1.17 12.57
CA THR A 89 2.11 0.38 12.02
C THR A 89 1.60 -0.42 10.83
N LEU A 90 2.48 -0.72 9.89
CA LEU A 90 2.14 -1.50 8.72
C LEU A 90 3.21 -2.52 8.39
N LEU A 91 2.78 -3.65 7.85
CA LEU A 91 3.61 -4.67 7.24
C LEU A 91 3.05 -4.92 5.85
N GLU A 92 3.84 -4.62 4.83
CA GLU A 92 3.44 -4.62 3.43
C GLU A 92 4.35 -5.54 2.62
N PHE A 93 3.78 -6.60 2.06
CA PHE A 93 4.45 -7.45 1.09
C PHE A 93 4.13 -6.94 -0.32
N VAL A 94 5.15 -6.74 -1.14
CA VAL A 94 5.02 -6.21 -2.50
C VAL A 94 5.73 -7.12 -3.47
N GLN A 95 5.06 -7.44 -4.56
CA GLN A 95 5.66 -8.08 -5.71
C GLN A 95 5.62 -7.13 -6.90
N LEU A 96 6.78 -6.76 -7.42
CA LEU A 96 6.95 -5.83 -8.52
C LEU A 96 7.47 -6.54 -9.75
N ASN A 97 6.94 -6.16 -10.90
CA ASN A 97 7.51 -6.43 -12.19
C ASN A 97 7.97 -5.10 -12.79
N ALA A 98 9.29 -4.90 -12.82
CA ALA A 98 9.90 -3.73 -13.41
C ALA A 98 10.27 -4.03 -14.86
N ASN A 99 9.78 -3.20 -15.77
CA ASN A 99 10.14 -3.22 -17.18
C ASN A 99 10.92 -1.95 -17.50
N THR A 100 12.22 -2.09 -17.75
CA THR A 100 13.05 -0.98 -18.22
C THR A 100 13.20 -1.06 -19.72
N LYS A 101 12.90 0.04 -20.40
CA LYS A 101 13.20 0.23 -21.82
C LYS A 101 14.35 1.23 -21.94
N ILE A 102 15.47 0.76 -22.50
CA ILE A 102 16.63 1.59 -22.80
C ILE A 102 16.57 1.93 -24.29
N GLU A 103 16.50 3.22 -24.63
CA GLU A 103 16.58 3.69 -26.01
C GLU A 103 18.05 3.73 -26.45
N THR A 104 18.66 2.56 -26.65
CA THR A 104 19.97 2.37 -27.30
C THR A 104 19.80 1.56 -28.60
N PRO A 105 20.78 1.55 -29.54
CA PRO A 105 20.66 0.84 -30.84
C PRO A 105 20.40 -0.67 -30.73
N ILE A 106 20.55 -1.21 -29.52
CA ILE A 106 20.25 -2.58 -29.14
C ILE A 106 19.04 -2.46 -28.19
N GLU A 107 17.86 -2.84 -28.66
CA GLU A 107 16.62 -2.85 -27.86
C GLU A 107 16.73 -3.92 -26.75
N ALA A 108 17.41 -3.61 -25.65
CA ALA A 108 17.46 -4.49 -24.49
C ALA A 108 16.23 -4.24 -23.61
N LYS A 109 15.22 -5.12 -23.72
CA LYS A 109 14.09 -5.16 -22.79
C LYS A 109 14.45 -6.06 -21.61
N ASN A 110 14.86 -5.47 -20.50
CA ASN A 110 15.07 -6.22 -19.26
C ASN A 110 13.81 -6.13 -18.38
N SER A 111 13.20 -7.28 -18.11
CA SER A 111 12.08 -7.40 -17.16
C SER A 111 12.54 -8.23 -15.98
N PHE A 112 12.50 -7.66 -14.78
CA PHE A 112 12.86 -8.34 -13.55
C PHE A 112 11.70 -8.34 -12.56
N TRP A 113 11.60 -9.41 -11.79
CA TRP A 113 10.64 -9.55 -10.70
C TRP A 113 11.36 -9.25 -9.39
N ASP A 114 10.93 -8.20 -8.70
CA ASP A 114 11.46 -7.82 -7.39
C ASP A 114 10.40 -8.11 -6.34
N THR A 115 10.84 -8.65 -5.20
CA THR A 115 9.98 -8.96 -4.05
C THR A 115 10.45 -8.12 -2.89
N ALA A 116 9.60 -7.23 -2.39
CA ALA A 116 9.91 -6.35 -1.29
C ALA A 116 8.99 -6.63 -0.10
N LEU A 117 9.54 -6.59 1.10
CA LEU A 117 8.78 -6.68 2.34
C LEU A 117 9.03 -5.42 3.14
N PHE A 118 8.02 -4.61 3.31
CA PHE A 118 8.07 -3.36 4.02
C PHE A 118 7.52 -3.50 5.43
N VAL A 119 8.25 -2.98 6.41
CA VAL A 119 7.76 -2.76 7.77
C VAL A 119 7.80 -1.27 8.03
N GLY A 120 6.68 -0.67 8.41
CA GLY A 120 6.61 0.77 8.57
C GLY A 120 5.73 1.23 9.72
N ALA A 121 5.80 2.53 9.96
CA ALA A 121 4.94 3.23 10.88
C ALA A 121 4.51 4.57 10.27
N GLY A 122 3.28 4.96 10.55
CA GLY A 122 2.66 6.19 10.10
C GLY A 122 1.89 6.87 11.21
N LEU A 123 1.89 8.20 11.13
CA LEU A 123 1.09 9.08 11.95
C LEU A 123 -0.17 9.46 11.17
N ASN A 124 -1.33 9.18 11.77
CA ASN A 124 -2.60 9.62 11.20
C ASN A 124 -2.81 11.08 11.61
N ILE A 125 -2.61 12.01 10.68
CA ILE A 125 -2.84 13.45 10.90
C ILE A 125 -4.35 13.72 10.99
N THR A 126 -5.10 13.03 10.13
CA THR A 126 -6.57 13.06 10.09
C THR A 126 -7.06 11.63 9.86
N ASN A 127 -8.34 11.34 10.12
CA ASN A 127 -8.95 10.03 9.85
C ASN A 127 -8.83 9.55 8.39
N LYS A 128 -8.43 10.42 7.46
CA LYS A 128 -8.26 10.15 6.03
C LYS A 128 -6.82 10.30 5.53
N PHE A 129 -5.92 10.86 6.34
CA PHE A 129 -4.58 11.24 5.90
C PHE A 129 -3.53 10.69 6.86
N THR A 130 -2.67 9.81 6.33
CA THR A 130 -1.58 9.17 7.07
C THR A 130 -0.26 9.50 6.42
N ILE A 131 0.70 9.96 7.21
CA ILE A 131 2.08 10.17 6.76
C ILE A 131 2.98 9.22 7.51
N GLY A 132 4.00 8.66 6.87
CA GLY A 132 4.88 7.73 7.56
C GLY A 132 6.12 7.39 6.77
N ALA A 133 6.87 6.44 7.32
CA ALA A 133 7.99 5.83 6.65
C ALA A 133 7.91 4.32 6.79
N LYS A 134 8.35 3.62 5.75
CA LYS A 134 8.43 2.16 5.72
C LYS A 134 9.84 1.73 5.35
N TYR A 135 10.34 0.70 6.01
CA TYR A 135 11.64 0.11 5.81
C TYR A 135 11.51 -1.20 5.03
N ASN A 136 12.24 -1.35 3.93
CA ASN A 136 12.32 -2.59 3.17
C ASN A 136 13.24 -3.57 3.89
N VAL A 137 12.67 -4.63 4.46
CA VAL A 137 13.37 -5.71 5.15
C VAL A 137 14.11 -6.61 4.17
N LEU A 138 13.57 -6.79 2.97
CA LEU A 138 14.20 -7.55 1.88
C LEU A 138 15.09 -6.65 1.00
N TYR A 139 15.56 -5.52 1.53
CA TYR A 139 16.40 -4.62 0.77
C TYR A 139 17.71 -5.29 0.37
N ASN A 140 17.96 -5.35 -0.93
CA ASN A 140 19.23 -5.76 -1.51
C ASN A 140 19.72 -4.64 -2.43
N GLU A 141 20.92 -4.10 -2.15
CA GLU A 141 21.50 -2.98 -2.91
C GLU A 141 21.73 -3.32 -4.39
N ASP A 142 21.93 -4.61 -4.71
CA ASP A 142 22.23 -5.09 -6.06
C ASP A 142 21.00 -5.41 -6.92
N GLU A 143 19.80 -5.54 -6.33
CA GLU A 143 18.61 -6.07 -7.03
C GLU A 143 17.29 -5.29 -6.76
N SER A 144 17.31 -4.29 -5.88
CA SER A 144 16.08 -3.60 -5.49
C SER A 144 15.74 -2.41 -6.39
N VAL A 145 14.44 -2.28 -6.73
CA VAL A 145 13.88 -1.12 -7.46
C VAL A 145 14.04 0.19 -6.66
N TYR A 146 14.23 0.10 -5.35
CA TYR A 146 14.24 1.25 -4.45
C TYR A 146 15.66 1.74 -4.15
N THR A 147 15.91 3.05 -4.31
CA THR A 147 17.22 3.67 -4.06
C THR A 147 17.55 3.84 -2.57
N SER A 148 16.60 3.53 -1.69
CA SER A 148 16.78 3.63 -0.24
C SER A 148 15.99 2.54 0.46
N PRO A 149 16.51 1.98 1.56
CA PRO A 149 15.79 1.01 2.35
C PRO A 149 14.61 1.65 3.09
N ILE A 150 14.67 2.96 3.38
CA ILE A 150 13.58 3.71 4.02
C ILE A 150 12.85 4.53 2.97
N ILE A 151 11.54 4.34 2.89
CA ILE A 151 10.66 4.99 1.94
C ILE A 151 9.62 5.81 2.71
N PRO A 152 9.57 7.14 2.54
CA PRO A 152 8.46 7.92 3.05
C PRO A 152 7.20 7.62 2.23
N PHE A 153 6.05 7.53 2.90
CA PHE A 153 4.77 7.32 2.23
C PHE A 153 3.69 8.26 2.76
N VAL A 154 2.74 8.54 1.88
CA VAL A 154 1.51 9.26 2.20
C VAL A 154 0.34 8.41 1.73
N ASN A 155 -0.62 8.18 2.62
CA ASN A 155 -1.80 7.39 2.34
C ASN A 155 -3.07 8.22 2.56
N ILE A 156 -3.93 8.21 1.53
CA ILE A 156 -5.22 8.90 1.55
C ILE A 156 -6.31 7.84 1.50
N THR A 157 -7.14 7.78 2.54
CA THR A 157 -8.25 6.83 2.68
C THR A 157 -9.59 7.54 2.53
N PHE A 158 -10.48 6.95 1.74
CA PHE A 158 -11.80 7.47 1.40
C PHE A 158 -12.91 6.69 2.10
#